data_AF-A0A661ISN5-F1
#
_entry.id   AF-A0A661ISN5-F1
#
_cell.length_a   1.000
_cell.length_b   1.000
_cell.length_c   1.000
_cell.angle_alpha   90.00
_cell.angle_beta   90.00
_cell.angle_gamma   90.00
#
_symmetry.space_group_name_H-M   'P 1'
#
loop_
_entity.id
_entity.type
_entity.pdbx_description
1 polymer ?
#
loop_
_entity_poly.entity_id
_entity_poly.type
_entity_poly.pdbx_seq_one_letter_code
_entity_poly.pdbx_strand_id
1 'polypeptide(L)'
;MQWIIVKLINIKVKKMIKIDELIEDYNLHESLGKDIDFIFKLLLFTLKDFKRDYKIVFNMVTQNPLLWQKLALDTNKIFEKEDLLIAEYEPCTEYPFYRLYSYRYKEKSALSLEAFSSLLKREINVEDTKELYNKYNDPELTKNYINWEKNLNNQLASLSDISYGRINNTKIKQTIILHRQPLGCIVCGEKATGYISTILMNKDAILIIASTCDKHQELAKQNPCFLHFLSKLFQMGLDLSSMKMNEKIEKNLIELLISEIKRELNCELLKNIYNELKDEYVLTFKRISGVLIILRLHTFMDYGYMVNRPSGEAFQRIDSAPDHKEIKFFPDHLHRTITKNKKPNVESSYTFGFPILDLPSIIKMVNRLETELT
;
A
#
# COMPACT_ATOMS: atom_id res chain seq x y z
N MET A 1 1.03 20.48 8.79
CA MET A 1 1.12 19.03 9.11
C MET A 1 0.91 18.29 7.81
N GLN A 2 1.89 17.53 7.30
CA GLN A 2 1.87 16.97 5.94
C GLN A 2 1.84 15.44 6.00
N TRP A 3 0.79 14.85 5.45
CA TRP A 3 0.54 13.41 5.36
C TRP A 3 0.82 12.98 3.92
N ILE A 4 1.57 11.90 3.69
CA ILE A 4 1.79 11.33 2.36
C ILE A 4 1.09 9.98 2.26
N ILE A 5 0.26 9.83 1.22
CA ILE A 5 -0.44 8.60 0.87
C ILE A 5 0.27 7.99 -0.32
N VAL A 6 0.96 6.87 -0.11
CA VAL A 6 1.51 6.06 -1.19
C VAL A 6 0.52 4.96 -1.53
N LYS A 7 -0.03 4.96 -2.75
CA LYS A 7 -0.92 3.91 -3.25
C LYS A 7 -0.13 3.03 -4.22
N LEU A 8 0.25 1.81 -3.86
CA LEU A 8 0.90 0.91 -4.82
C LEU A 8 -0.16 0.35 -5.79
N ILE A 9 -0.14 0.79 -7.05
CA ILE A 9 -1.01 0.27 -8.13
C ILE A 9 -0.11 -0.28 -9.24
N ASN A 10 -0.52 -1.38 -9.84
CA ASN A 10 0.08 -1.89 -11.07
C ASN A 10 -0.38 -1.00 -12.26
N ILE A 11 0.30 0.12 -12.50
CA ILE A 11 -0.08 1.10 -13.53
C ILE A 11 0.42 0.65 -14.91
N LYS A 12 -0.49 0.49 -15.87
CA LYS A 12 -0.16 0.25 -17.29
C LYS A 12 0.49 1.49 -17.92
N VAL A 13 1.55 1.24 -18.67
CA VAL A 13 2.46 2.20 -19.31
C VAL A 13 1.74 3.21 -20.23
N LYS A 14 1.78 4.51 -19.88
CA LYS A 14 1.50 5.66 -20.76
C LYS A 14 2.66 6.67 -20.65
N LYS A 15 2.84 7.56 -21.64
CA LYS A 15 3.89 8.61 -21.64
C LYS A 15 3.53 9.87 -20.84
N MET A 16 2.25 10.11 -20.55
CA MET A 16 1.76 11.25 -19.77
C MET A 16 0.66 10.79 -18.81
N ILE A 17 0.66 11.35 -17.59
CA ILE A 17 -0.34 11.02 -16.55
C ILE A 17 -1.58 11.88 -16.80
N LYS A 18 -2.74 11.26 -16.98
CA LYS A 18 -4.02 11.99 -17.04
C LYS A 18 -4.43 12.37 -15.62
N ILE A 19 -4.40 13.66 -15.29
CA ILE A 19 -4.74 14.10 -13.94
C ILE A 19 -6.25 14.11 -13.69
N ASP A 20 -7.07 14.15 -14.74
CA ASP A 20 -8.53 14.16 -14.61
C ASP A 20 -9.06 12.93 -13.84
N GLU A 21 -8.52 11.74 -14.13
CA GLU A 21 -8.85 10.48 -13.44
C GLU A 21 -8.55 10.58 -11.94
N LEU A 22 -7.46 11.26 -11.57
CA LEU A 22 -7.09 11.48 -10.17
C LEU A 22 -8.03 12.48 -9.48
N ILE A 23 -8.49 13.52 -10.18
CA ILE A 23 -9.46 14.46 -9.61
C ILE A 23 -10.79 13.76 -9.33
N GLU A 24 -11.26 12.92 -10.25
CA GLU A 24 -12.49 12.14 -10.09
C GLU A 24 -12.37 11.11 -8.95
N ASP A 25 -11.30 10.29 -8.96
CA ASP A 25 -11.08 9.21 -7.99
C ASP A 25 -11.05 9.71 -6.54
N TYR A 26 -10.55 10.93 -6.32
CA TYR A 26 -10.38 11.52 -4.99
C TYR A 26 -11.34 12.68 -4.71
N ASN A 27 -12.33 12.92 -5.59
CA ASN A 27 -13.33 13.98 -5.47
C ASN A 27 -12.71 15.37 -5.20
N LEU A 28 -11.67 15.73 -5.97
CA LEU A 28 -10.88 16.95 -5.78
C LEU A 28 -11.39 18.14 -6.60
N HIS A 29 -12.61 18.05 -7.14
CA HIS A 29 -13.17 19.06 -8.05
C HIS A 29 -13.19 20.47 -7.43
N GLU A 30 -13.42 20.57 -6.12
CA GLU A 30 -13.47 21.85 -5.38
C GLU A 30 -12.13 22.28 -4.79
N SER A 31 -11.07 21.49 -4.96
CA SER A 31 -9.75 21.80 -4.39
C SER A 31 -9.06 22.94 -5.15
N LEU A 32 -8.18 23.67 -4.46
CA LEU A 32 -7.32 24.70 -5.07
C LEU A 32 -6.16 24.03 -5.82
N GLY A 33 -5.51 24.78 -6.73
CA GLY A 33 -4.40 24.27 -7.53
C GLY A 33 -3.23 23.78 -6.68
N LYS A 34 -2.86 24.55 -5.65
CA LYS A 34 -1.82 24.18 -4.67
C LYS A 34 -2.15 22.90 -3.90
N ASP A 35 -3.42 22.63 -3.61
CA ASP A 35 -3.86 21.45 -2.86
C ASP A 35 -3.81 20.21 -3.76
N ILE A 36 -4.18 20.38 -5.04
CA ILE A 36 -4.03 19.36 -6.06
C ILE A 36 -2.54 19.02 -6.30
N ASP A 37 -1.67 20.04 -6.44
CA ASP A 37 -0.22 19.83 -6.57
C ASP A 37 0.37 19.17 -5.33
N PHE A 38 -0.14 19.53 -4.15
CA PHE A 38 0.24 18.87 -2.91
C PHE A 38 -0.12 17.38 -2.93
N ILE A 39 -1.37 17.03 -3.27
CA ILE A 39 -1.81 15.62 -3.38
C ILE A 39 -0.97 14.85 -4.40
N PHE A 40 -0.64 15.47 -5.53
CA PHE A 40 0.22 14.86 -6.54
C PHE A 40 1.61 14.52 -5.97
N LYS A 41 2.22 15.42 -5.21
CA LYS A 41 3.49 15.14 -4.51
C LYS A 41 3.38 13.94 -3.58
N LEU A 42 2.23 13.71 -2.96
CA LEU A 42 2.01 12.55 -2.08
C LEU A 42 1.97 11.24 -2.88
N LEU A 43 1.35 11.27 -4.05
CA LEU A 43 1.19 10.10 -4.91
C LEU A 43 2.45 9.76 -5.72
N LEU A 44 3.51 10.57 -5.62
CA LEU A 44 4.68 10.46 -6.48
C LEU A 44 5.46 9.15 -6.33
N PHE A 45 5.41 8.50 -5.16
CA PHE A 45 6.05 7.18 -5.01
C PHE A 45 5.40 6.12 -5.91
N THR A 46 4.08 6.24 -6.14
CA THR A 46 3.35 5.41 -7.09
C THR A 46 3.80 5.66 -8.53
N LEU A 47 4.32 6.84 -8.81
CA LEU A 47 4.65 7.33 -10.15
C LEU A 47 6.15 7.36 -10.43
N LYS A 48 7.01 6.93 -9.50
CA LYS A 48 8.47 6.98 -9.65
C LYS A 48 8.97 6.21 -10.88
N ASP A 49 8.30 5.10 -11.20
CA ASP A 49 8.61 4.22 -12.33
C ASP A 49 7.91 4.67 -13.62
N PHE A 50 7.16 5.78 -13.60
CA PHE A 50 6.53 6.33 -14.78
C PHE A 50 7.59 6.80 -15.78
N LYS A 51 7.39 6.45 -17.06
CA LYS A 51 8.29 6.85 -18.14
C LYS A 51 8.22 8.35 -18.35
N ARG A 52 9.37 9.01 -18.33
CA ARG A 52 9.50 10.46 -18.43
C ARG A 52 10.51 10.81 -19.51
N ASP A 53 10.31 11.97 -20.15
CA ASP A 53 11.27 12.51 -21.13
C ASP A 53 12.53 13.04 -20.42
N TYR A 54 12.36 13.58 -19.20
CA TYR A 54 13.44 14.04 -18.34
C TYR A 54 13.31 13.39 -16.96
N LYS A 55 14.44 12.96 -16.37
CA LYS A 55 14.44 12.24 -15.08
C LYS A 55 13.84 13.05 -13.93
N ILE A 56 13.93 14.38 -14.00
CA ILE A 56 13.48 15.31 -12.95
C ILE A 56 12.18 16.03 -13.28
N VAL A 57 11.43 15.59 -14.30
CA VAL A 57 10.18 16.23 -14.72
C VAL A 57 9.03 15.23 -14.70
N PHE A 58 7.98 15.57 -13.96
CA PHE A 58 6.70 14.85 -14.01
C PHE A 58 5.70 15.66 -14.83
N ASN A 59 5.31 15.12 -15.98
CA ASN A 59 4.37 15.76 -16.89
C ASN A 59 2.98 15.11 -16.81
N MET A 60 1.99 15.94 -16.51
CA MET A 60 0.58 15.59 -16.43
C MET A 60 -0.20 16.35 -17.49
N VAL A 61 -1.28 15.74 -17.97
CA VAL A 61 -2.19 16.34 -18.94
C VAL A 61 -3.59 16.38 -18.37
N THR A 62 -4.26 17.51 -18.61
CA THR A 62 -5.70 17.62 -18.47
C THR A 62 -6.28 18.27 -19.73
N GLN A 63 -7.50 17.88 -20.07
CA GLN A 63 -8.33 18.61 -21.04
C GLN A 63 -9.46 19.40 -20.37
N ASN A 64 -9.52 19.39 -19.04
CA ASN A 64 -10.45 20.20 -18.28
C ASN A 64 -9.87 21.61 -18.11
N PRO A 65 -10.44 22.63 -18.79
CA PRO A 65 -9.90 23.99 -18.74
C PRO A 65 -9.98 24.60 -17.33
N LEU A 66 -11.01 24.26 -16.55
CA LEU A 66 -11.19 24.76 -15.19
C LEU A 66 -10.15 24.17 -14.24
N LEU A 67 -9.86 22.87 -14.39
CA LEU A 67 -8.81 22.22 -13.63
C LEU A 67 -7.44 22.82 -13.94
N TRP A 68 -7.11 22.99 -15.22
CA TRP A 68 -5.86 23.60 -15.62
C TRP A 68 -5.74 25.04 -15.12
N GLN A 69 -6.82 25.83 -15.21
CA GLN A 69 -6.85 27.20 -14.68
C GLN A 69 -6.53 27.24 -13.18
N LYS A 70 -7.14 26.36 -12.38
CA LYS A 70 -6.85 26.28 -10.94
C LYS A 70 -5.38 26.01 -10.68
N LEU A 71 -4.79 25.07 -11.41
CA LEU A 71 -3.36 24.74 -11.32
C LEU A 71 -2.47 25.91 -11.77
N ALA A 72 -2.86 26.63 -12.82
CA ALA A 72 -2.13 27.78 -13.34
C ALA A 72 -2.16 29.00 -12.41
N LEU A 73 -3.20 29.18 -11.60
CA LEU A 73 -3.28 30.28 -10.64
C LEU A 73 -2.22 30.16 -9.53
N ASP A 74 -1.94 28.94 -9.06
CA ASP A 74 -1.02 28.68 -7.94
C ASP A 74 0.42 28.32 -8.38
N THR A 75 0.71 28.35 -9.69
CA THR A 75 1.98 27.88 -10.25
C THR A 75 3.10 28.93 -10.21
N ASN A 76 4.36 28.50 -10.28
CA ASN A 76 5.51 29.40 -10.34
C ASN A 76 5.56 30.14 -11.69
N LYS A 77 5.42 29.40 -12.79
CA LYS A 77 5.54 29.92 -14.15
C LYS A 77 4.48 29.32 -15.08
N ILE A 78 3.99 30.14 -16.01
CA ILE A 78 3.11 29.69 -17.09
C ILE A 78 3.83 29.98 -18.41
N PHE A 79 3.86 28.99 -19.29
CA PHE A 79 4.44 29.18 -20.61
C PHE A 79 3.75 28.33 -21.67
N GLU A 80 3.95 28.75 -22.91
CA GLU A 80 3.54 28.02 -24.10
C GLU A 80 4.73 27.22 -24.65
N LYS A 81 4.45 25.98 -25.04
CA LYS A 81 5.36 25.15 -25.83
C LYS A 81 4.57 24.34 -26.85
N GLU A 82 4.86 24.54 -28.13
CA GLU A 82 4.16 23.89 -29.25
C GLU A 82 2.65 24.17 -29.20
N ASP A 83 1.83 23.15 -28.89
CA ASP A 83 0.37 23.26 -28.78
C ASP A 83 -0.11 23.14 -27.32
N LEU A 84 0.82 23.27 -26.37
CA LEU A 84 0.58 23.10 -24.94
C LEU A 84 0.72 24.42 -24.19
N LEU A 85 -0.24 24.66 -23.30
CA LEU A 85 -0.09 25.57 -22.18
C LEU A 85 0.37 24.80 -20.97
N ILE A 86 1.45 25.25 -20.33
CA ILE A 86 2.10 24.54 -19.24
C ILE A 86 2.11 25.43 -17.99
N ALA A 87 1.54 24.91 -16.89
CA ALA A 87 1.73 25.43 -15.55
C ALA A 87 2.86 24.65 -14.87
N GLU A 88 3.97 25.35 -14.57
CA GLU A 88 5.19 24.78 -14.00
C GLU A 88 5.32 25.08 -12.52
N TYR A 89 5.39 24.01 -11.73
CA TYR A 89 5.77 24.07 -10.33
C TYR A 89 7.23 23.68 -10.16
N GLU A 90 8.00 24.57 -9.53
CA GLU A 90 9.45 24.41 -9.37
C GLU A 90 9.82 23.36 -8.31
N PRO A 91 11.03 22.79 -8.39
CA PRO A 91 11.61 21.99 -7.34
C PRO A 91 11.70 22.77 -6.02
N CYS A 92 11.66 22.04 -4.92
CA CYS A 92 11.99 22.57 -3.60
C CYS A 92 12.83 21.55 -2.83
N THR A 93 13.27 21.93 -1.63
CA THR A 93 14.09 21.10 -0.75
C THR A 93 13.49 19.71 -0.48
N GLU A 94 12.18 19.62 -0.33
CA GLU A 94 11.45 18.39 -0.05
C GLU A 94 11.14 17.57 -1.31
N TYR A 95 11.08 18.24 -2.47
CA TYR A 95 10.65 17.67 -3.75
C TYR A 95 11.55 18.19 -4.89
N PRO A 96 12.73 17.56 -5.11
CA PRO A 96 13.74 18.04 -6.05
C PRO A 96 13.42 17.65 -7.51
N PHE A 97 12.25 18.03 -7.99
CA PHE A 97 11.79 17.77 -9.36
C PHE A 97 10.72 18.78 -9.78
N TYR A 98 10.59 19.00 -11.08
CA TYR A 98 9.54 19.80 -11.69
C TYR A 98 8.24 19.03 -11.83
N ARG A 99 7.12 19.74 -11.71
CA ARG A 99 5.78 19.22 -11.99
C ARG A 99 5.14 20.13 -13.03
N LEU A 100 4.81 19.55 -14.18
CA LEU A 100 4.24 20.26 -15.32
C LEU A 100 2.80 19.79 -15.51
N TYR A 101 1.87 20.74 -15.49
CA TYR A 101 0.46 20.50 -15.80
C TYR A 101 0.15 21.11 -17.16
N SER A 102 -0.06 20.25 -18.15
CA SER A 102 -0.19 20.62 -19.55
C SER A 102 -1.65 20.59 -20.01
N TYR A 103 -2.05 21.58 -20.81
CA TYR A 103 -3.35 21.67 -21.46
C TYR A 103 -3.19 21.86 -22.98
N ARG A 104 -3.94 21.11 -23.80
CA ARG A 104 -3.86 21.22 -25.27
C ARG A 104 -4.89 22.23 -25.76
N TYR A 105 -4.46 23.46 -25.98
CA TYR A 105 -5.37 24.57 -26.30
C TYR A 105 -5.78 24.62 -27.80
N LYS A 106 -5.15 23.83 -28.67
CA LYS A 106 -5.51 23.72 -30.11
C LYS A 106 -6.46 22.57 -30.44
N GLU A 107 -6.89 21.79 -29.45
CA GLU A 107 -7.91 20.76 -29.68
C GLU A 107 -9.27 21.39 -30.01
N LYS A 108 -10.06 20.71 -30.84
CA LYS A 108 -11.42 21.17 -31.18
C LYS A 108 -12.23 21.28 -29.87
N SER A 109 -12.84 22.45 -29.62
CA SER A 109 -13.57 22.82 -28.39
C SER A 109 -12.73 23.15 -27.15
N ALA A 110 -11.40 23.22 -27.26
CA ALA A 110 -10.55 23.75 -26.19
C ALA A 110 -10.72 25.27 -26.02
N LEU A 111 -10.46 25.77 -24.81
CA LEU A 111 -10.32 27.21 -24.59
C LEU A 111 -9.01 27.69 -25.20
N SER A 112 -9.05 28.84 -25.88
CA SER A 112 -7.88 29.41 -26.54
C SER A 112 -6.91 30.05 -25.54
N LEU A 113 -5.70 30.30 -26.01
CA LEU A 113 -4.66 31.01 -25.27
C LEU A 113 -5.14 32.39 -24.79
N GLU A 114 -5.79 33.15 -25.67
CA GLU A 114 -6.28 34.51 -25.37
C GLU A 114 -7.31 34.51 -24.24
N ALA A 115 -8.17 33.47 -24.20
CA ALA A 115 -9.14 33.30 -23.13
C ALA A 115 -8.44 33.10 -21.78
N PHE A 116 -7.41 32.24 -21.71
CA PHE A 116 -6.65 32.05 -20.48
C PHE A 116 -5.84 33.28 -20.08
N SER A 117 -5.18 33.95 -21.02
CA SER A 117 -4.42 35.18 -20.75
C SER A 117 -5.31 36.27 -20.11
N SER A 118 -6.53 36.44 -20.62
CA SER A 118 -7.52 37.39 -20.07
C SER A 118 -7.96 37.00 -18.64
N LEU A 119 -8.20 35.70 -18.40
CA LEU A 119 -8.71 35.21 -17.12
C LEU A 119 -7.65 35.21 -16.00
N LEU A 120 -6.42 34.80 -16.32
CA LEU A 120 -5.37 34.60 -15.32
C LEU A 120 -4.69 35.91 -14.91
N LYS A 121 -4.72 36.94 -15.77
CA LYS A 121 -3.99 38.20 -15.59
C LYS A 121 -2.50 37.97 -15.27
N ARG A 122 -1.94 36.91 -15.85
CA ARG A 122 -0.52 36.54 -15.75
C ARG A 122 0.08 36.54 -17.14
N GLU A 123 1.35 36.89 -17.22
CA GLU A 123 2.11 36.81 -18.47
C GLU A 123 2.31 35.33 -18.85
N ILE A 124 2.07 35.01 -20.13
CA ILE A 124 2.32 33.71 -20.71
C ILE A 124 3.38 33.89 -21.77
N ASN A 125 4.58 33.39 -21.49
CA ASN A 125 5.72 33.50 -22.40
C ASN A 125 5.82 32.26 -23.27
N VAL A 126 6.33 32.44 -24.49
CA VAL A 126 6.78 31.31 -25.32
C VAL A 126 8.22 31.00 -24.91
N GLU A 127 8.47 29.77 -24.49
CA GLU A 127 9.80 29.37 -24.02
C GLU A 127 10.61 28.72 -25.14
N ASP A 128 11.90 29.05 -25.18
CA ASP A 128 12.82 28.42 -26.11
C ASP A 128 13.06 26.94 -25.75
N THR A 129 13.03 26.07 -26.77
CA THR A 129 13.14 24.63 -26.57
C THR A 129 14.52 24.23 -26.03
N LYS A 130 15.59 24.96 -26.40
CA LYS A 130 16.95 24.67 -25.92
C LYS A 130 17.12 25.13 -24.47
N GLU A 131 16.54 26.26 -24.09
CA GLU A 131 16.51 26.70 -22.68
C GLU A 131 15.78 25.70 -21.78
N LEU A 132 14.59 25.24 -22.18
CA LEU A 132 13.86 24.20 -21.44
C LEU A 132 14.64 22.88 -21.37
N TYR A 133 15.30 22.48 -22.45
CA TYR A 133 16.13 21.27 -22.47
C TYR A 133 17.28 21.38 -21.45
N ASN A 134 17.97 22.52 -21.39
CA ASN A 134 19.05 22.74 -20.43
C ASN A 134 18.52 22.74 -18.99
N LYS A 135 17.39 23.42 -18.74
CA LYS A 135 16.74 23.48 -17.42
C LYS A 135 16.33 22.10 -16.90
N TYR A 136 15.72 21.28 -17.75
CA TYR A 136 15.21 19.96 -17.35
C TYR A 136 16.26 18.84 -17.39
N ASN A 137 17.44 19.10 -17.96
CA ASN A 137 18.63 18.23 -17.87
C ASN A 137 19.69 18.75 -16.90
N ASP A 138 19.31 19.59 -15.94
CA ASP A 138 20.21 20.07 -14.89
C ASP A 138 20.89 18.88 -14.17
N PRO A 139 22.23 18.73 -14.27
CA PRO A 139 22.95 17.63 -13.65
C PRO A 139 22.91 17.65 -12.11
N GLU A 140 22.93 18.83 -11.50
CA GLU A 140 22.91 18.99 -10.04
C GLU A 140 21.55 18.60 -9.49
N LEU A 141 20.49 19.14 -10.08
CA LEU A 141 19.12 18.79 -9.69
C LEU A 141 18.82 17.31 -9.95
N THR A 142 19.33 16.74 -11.04
CA THR A 142 19.24 15.29 -11.32
C THR A 142 19.91 14.46 -10.23
N LYS A 143 21.10 14.87 -9.77
CA LYS A 143 21.79 14.23 -8.64
C LYS A 143 20.98 14.33 -7.35
N ASN A 144 20.38 15.50 -7.07
CA ASN A 144 19.53 15.73 -5.91
C ASN A 144 18.29 14.83 -5.93
N TYR A 145 17.64 14.70 -7.10
CA TYR A 145 16.52 13.77 -7.31
C TYR A 145 16.93 12.32 -7.06
N ILE A 146 18.04 11.85 -7.63
CA ILE A 146 18.50 10.46 -7.46
C ILE A 146 18.78 10.17 -5.98
N ASN A 147 19.42 11.10 -5.27
CA ASN A 147 19.66 10.96 -3.84
C ASN A 147 18.36 10.95 -3.03
N TRP A 148 17.42 11.83 -3.36
CA TRP A 148 16.09 11.86 -2.74
C TRP A 148 15.32 10.55 -2.97
N GLU A 149 15.29 10.04 -4.21
CA GLU A 149 14.64 8.78 -4.60
C GLU A 149 15.27 7.59 -3.86
N LYS A 150 16.61 7.54 -3.79
CA LYS A 150 17.35 6.52 -3.04
C LYS A 150 17.05 6.57 -1.55
N ASN A 151 17.06 7.76 -0.95
CA ASN A 151 16.78 7.94 0.47
C ASN A 151 15.35 7.52 0.80
N LEU A 152 14.38 7.94 -0.02
CA LEU A 152 12.97 7.56 0.14
C LEU A 152 12.78 6.03 0.03
N ASN A 153 13.38 5.40 -0.99
CA ASN A 153 13.32 3.94 -1.14
C ASN A 153 13.95 3.20 0.05
N ASN A 154 15.11 3.65 0.54
CA ASN A 154 15.76 3.05 1.70
C ASN A 154 14.90 3.17 2.97
N GLN A 155 14.31 4.34 3.19
CA GLN A 155 13.48 4.62 4.36
C GLN A 155 12.16 3.84 4.33
N LEU A 156 11.58 3.62 3.14
CA LEU A 156 10.35 2.85 2.97
C LEU A 156 10.57 1.35 2.74
N ALA A 157 11.83 0.88 2.73
CA ALA A 157 12.17 -0.49 2.35
C ALA A 157 11.43 -1.54 3.18
N SER A 158 11.45 -1.42 4.52
CA SER A 158 10.77 -2.37 5.41
C SER A 158 9.25 -2.39 5.22
N LEU A 159 8.63 -1.22 5.05
CA LEU A 159 7.18 -1.11 4.83
C LEU A 159 6.78 -1.65 3.46
N SER A 160 7.64 -1.44 2.46
CA SER A 160 7.46 -1.98 1.11
C SER A 160 7.58 -3.49 1.10
N ASP A 161 8.57 -4.06 1.80
CA ASP A 161 8.76 -5.51 1.96
C ASP A 161 7.52 -6.17 2.60
N ILE A 162 6.99 -5.58 3.68
CA ILE A 162 5.73 -6.01 4.30
C ILE A 162 4.58 -5.91 3.31
N SER A 163 4.46 -4.79 2.60
CA SER A 163 3.38 -4.56 1.64
C SER A 163 3.38 -5.62 0.54
N TYR A 164 4.53 -5.87 -0.09
CA TYR A 164 4.67 -6.88 -1.13
C TYR A 164 4.47 -8.29 -0.59
N GLY A 165 5.04 -8.61 0.57
CA GLY A 165 4.86 -9.90 1.22
C GLY A 165 3.38 -10.19 1.48
N ARG A 166 2.64 -9.21 2.00
CA ARG A 166 1.20 -9.34 2.29
C ARG A 166 0.37 -9.47 1.01
N ILE A 167 0.62 -8.65 -0.01
CA ILE A 167 -0.05 -8.75 -1.31
C ILE A 167 0.17 -10.13 -1.95
N ASN A 168 1.38 -10.67 -1.84
CA ASN A 168 1.71 -11.94 -2.46
C ASN A 168 1.16 -13.16 -1.70
N ASN A 169 0.99 -13.06 -0.38
CA ASN A 169 0.71 -14.22 0.48
C ASN A 169 -0.69 -14.22 1.10
N THR A 170 -1.44 -13.13 0.98
CA THR A 170 -2.75 -12.97 1.63
C THR A 170 -3.79 -12.43 0.64
N LYS A 171 -5.04 -12.23 1.09
CA LYS A 171 -6.11 -11.64 0.28
C LYS A 171 -5.92 -10.14 0.01
N ILE A 172 -4.91 -9.49 0.60
CA ILE A 172 -4.61 -8.08 0.35
C ILE A 172 -4.33 -7.85 -1.14
N LYS A 173 -5.06 -6.91 -1.75
CA LYS A 173 -4.87 -6.52 -3.15
C LYS A 173 -4.13 -5.22 -3.32
N GLN A 174 -4.19 -4.37 -2.30
CA GLN A 174 -3.60 -3.04 -2.32
C GLN A 174 -3.07 -2.69 -0.94
N THR A 175 -1.96 -1.97 -0.92
CA THR A 175 -1.44 -1.36 0.30
C THR A 175 -1.35 0.15 0.15
N ILE A 176 -1.78 0.84 1.20
CA ILE A 176 -1.61 2.28 1.39
C ILE A 176 -0.57 2.47 2.48
N ILE A 177 0.56 3.10 2.13
CA ILE A 177 1.59 3.47 3.11
C ILE A 177 1.43 4.94 3.43
N LEU A 178 1.20 5.22 4.70
CA LEU A 178 1.08 6.54 5.26
C LEU A 178 2.39 6.91 5.95
N HIS A 179 3.03 7.98 5.49
CA HIS A 179 4.24 8.51 6.11
C HIS A 179 4.25 10.04 6.12
N ARG A 180 5.13 10.62 6.93
CA ARG A 180 5.40 12.06 6.96
C ARG A 180 6.68 12.38 6.20
N GLN A 181 6.86 13.62 5.74
CA GLN A 181 8.15 14.15 5.29
C GLN A 181 8.62 15.29 6.22
N PRO A 182 9.91 15.33 6.64
CA PRO A 182 10.88 14.24 6.51
C PRO A 182 10.36 12.95 7.19
N LEU A 183 10.86 11.78 6.75
CA LEU A 183 10.34 10.49 7.19
C LEU A 183 10.43 10.32 8.70
N GLY A 184 9.25 10.25 9.32
CA GLY A 184 9.06 10.22 10.75
C GLY A 184 7.70 9.63 11.12
N CYS A 185 7.46 9.54 12.42
CA CYS A 185 6.19 9.15 12.99
C CYS A 185 5.10 10.04 12.42
N ILE A 186 4.07 9.40 11.90
CA ILE A 186 3.00 10.13 11.24
C ILE A 186 2.26 11.08 12.18
N VAL A 187 2.29 10.77 13.49
CA VAL A 187 1.62 11.54 14.53
C VAL A 187 2.44 12.75 14.98
N CYS A 188 3.65 12.53 15.53
CA CYS A 188 4.47 13.62 16.08
C CYS A 188 5.54 14.18 15.13
N GLY A 189 5.96 13.41 14.12
CA GLY A 189 7.08 13.77 13.23
C GLY A 189 8.47 13.39 13.74
N GLU A 190 8.58 12.82 14.94
CA GLU A 190 9.85 12.25 15.43
C GLU A 190 10.30 11.05 14.58
N LYS A 191 11.51 10.53 14.79
CA LYS A 191 11.99 9.36 14.06
C LYS A 191 11.02 8.17 14.23
N ALA A 192 10.57 7.60 13.10
CA ALA A 192 9.80 6.35 13.12
C ALA A 192 10.73 5.16 13.38
N THR A 193 10.31 4.27 14.27
CA THR A 193 11.03 3.06 14.68
C THR A 193 10.29 1.79 14.29
N GLY A 194 8.99 1.91 13.95
CA GLY A 194 8.15 0.82 13.50
C GLY A 194 6.92 1.34 12.76
N TYR A 195 5.84 0.57 12.82
CA TYR A 195 4.59 0.91 12.15
C TYR A 195 3.40 0.38 12.92
N ILE A 196 2.24 0.92 12.58
CA ILE A 196 0.93 0.38 12.93
C ILE A 196 0.15 0.15 11.65
N SER A 197 -0.75 -0.83 11.63
CA SER A 197 -1.50 -1.16 10.44
C SER A 197 -2.95 -1.58 10.75
N THR A 198 -3.79 -1.48 9.73
CA THR A 198 -5.15 -2.05 9.74
C THR A 198 -5.50 -2.55 8.36
N ILE A 199 -6.53 -3.39 8.30
CA ILE A 199 -7.12 -3.86 7.06
C ILE A 199 -8.50 -3.25 6.95
N LEU A 200 -8.83 -2.73 5.77
CA LEU A 200 -10.18 -2.38 5.38
C LEU A 200 -10.66 -3.45 4.40
N MET A 201 -11.75 -4.12 4.75
CA MET A 201 -12.32 -5.18 3.93
C MET A 201 -13.64 -4.70 3.32
N ASN A 202 -13.65 -4.52 2.00
CA ASN A 202 -14.85 -4.33 1.19
C ASN A 202 -14.85 -5.42 0.10
N LYS A 203 -15.05 -5.07 -1.18
CA LYS A 203 -14.86 -6.00 -2.32
C LYS A 203 -13.43 -6.52 -2.40
N ASP A 204 -12.46 -5.64 -2.20
CA ASP A 204 -11.03 -5.95 -2.12
C ASP A 204 -10.49 -5.62 -0.71
N ALA A 205 -9.53 -6.41 -0.23
CA ALA A 205 -8.88 -6.14 1.05
C ALA A 205 -7.71 -5.16 0.86
N ILE A 206 -7.78 -4.03 1.56
CA ILE A 206 -6.79 -2.96 1.50
C ILE A 206 -6.05 -2.91 2.83
N LEU A 207 -4.72 -3.03 2.78
CA LEU A 207 -3.86 -2.84 3.94
C LEU A 207 -3.49 -1.37 4.06
N ILE A 208 -3.64 -0.78 5.23
CA ILE A 208 -3.13 0.56 5.55
C ILE A 208 -2.00 0.39 6.55
N ILE A 209 -0.83 0.96 6.26
CA ILE A 209 0.35 0.91 7.12
C ILE A 209 0.79 2.35 7.40
N ALA A 210 1.03 2.70 8.66
CA ALA A 210 1.49 4.02 9.06
C ALA A 210 2.78 3.94 9.88
N SER A 211 3.81 4.67 9.44
CA SER A 211 5.09 4.78 10.18
C SER A 211 4.90 5.47 11.52
N THR A 212 5.38 4.87 12.61
CA THR A 212 5.21 5.41 13.97
C THR A 212 6.46 5.25 14.84
N CYS A 213 6.62 6.14 15.83
CA CYS A 213 7.60 5.96 16.90
C CYS A 213 7.03 5.05 18.00
N ASP A 214 7.89 4.51 18.86
CA ASP A 214 7.50 3.54 19.89
C ASP A 214 6.38 4.07 20.80
N LYS A 215 6.44 5.35 21.18
CA LYS A 215 5.39 6.01 21.99
C LYS A 215 4.00 5.89 21.34
N HIS A 216 3.91 6.10 20.03
CA HIS A 216 2.62 6.02 19.33
C HIS A 216 2.21 4.59 18.98
N GLN A 217 3.16 3.65 18.90
CA GLN A 217 2.85 2.23 18.83
C GLN A 217 2.20 1.75 20.14
N GLU A 218 2.77 2.12 21.29
CA GLU A 218 2.21 1.79 22.61
C GLU A 218 0.84 2.45 22.82
N LEU A 219 0.68 3.72 22.42
CA LEU A 219 -0.62 4.38 22.48
C LEU A 219 -1.65 3.70 21.56
N ALA A 220 -1.26 3.24 20.38
CA ALA A 220 -2.16 2.50 19.49
C ALA A 220 -2.61 1.17 20.11
N LYS A 221 -1.74 0.45 20.82
CA LYS A 221 -2.09 -0.81 21.54
C LYS A 221 -3.14 -0.59 22.64
N GLN A 222 -3.18 0.60 23.24
CA GLN A 222 -4.19 0.96 24.23
C GLN A 222 -5.56 1.29 23.62
N ASN A 223 -5.65 1.36 22.29
CA ASN A 223 -6.89 1.61 21.58
C ASN A 223 -7.50 0.30 21.05
N PRO A 224 -8.83 0.19 20.99
CA PRO A 224 -9.47 -1.04 20.54
C PRO A 224 -9.16 -1.45 19.10
N CYS A 225 -8.83 -0.49 18.24
CA CYS A 225 -8.30 -0.71 16.89
C CYS A 225 -7.57 0.54 16.37
N PHE A 226 -6.81 0.40 15.28
CA PHE A 226 -6.11 1.51 14.64
C PHE A 226 -7.05 2.62 14.15
N LEU A 227 -8.24 2.29 13.63
CA LEU A 227 -9.21 3.31 13.21
C LEU A 227 -9.73 4.14 14.39
N HIS A 228 -9.95 3.52 15.53
CA HIS A 228 -10.30 4.23 16.75
C HIS A 228 -9.14 5.11 17.24
N PHE A 229 -7.90 4.61 17.17
CA PHE A 229 -6.70 5.42 17.44
C PHE A 229 -6.64 6.66 16.55
N LEU A 230 -6.84 6.52 15.23
CA LEU A 230 -6.88 7.64 14.31
C LEU A 230 -8.04 8.60 14.62
N SER A 231 -9.25 8.09 14.87
CA SER A 231 -10.42 8.92 15.21
C SER A 231 -10.14 9.80 16.43
N LYS A 232 -9.57 9.22 17.49
CA LYS A 232 -9.17 9.97 18.69
C LYS A 232 -8.09 10.99 18.40
N LEU A 233 -7.06 10.60 17.65
CA LEU A 233 -5.92 11.47 17.37
C LEU A 233 -6.33 12.70 16.56
N PHE A 234 -7.19 12.51 15.57
CA PHE A 234 -7.65 13.56 14.67
C PHE A 234 -8.93 14.25 15.12
N GLN A 235 -9.49 13.87 16.27
CA GLN A 235 -10.76 14.39 16.78
C GLN A 235 -11.88 14.28 15.73
N MET A 236 -11.96 13.14 15.02
CA MET A 236 -12.88 12.96 13.89
C MET A 236 -14.36 12.90 14.30
N GLY A 237 -14.66 12.92 15.60
CA GLY A 237 -16.03 12.83 16.12
C GLY A 237 -16.70 11.48 15.88
N LEU A 238 -15.97 10.44 15.45
CA LEU A 238 -16.50 9.10 15.25
C LEU A 238 -16.48 8.31 16.56
N ASP A 239 -17.66 7.89 17.03
CA ASP A 239 -17.77 6.93 18.12
C ASP A 239 -17.51 5.51 17.60
N LEU A 240 -16.26 5.07 17.80
CA LEU A 240 -15.81 3.72 17.48
C LEU A 240 -15.60 2.89 18.76
N SER A 241 -16.16 3.30 19.89
CA SER A 241 -15.92 2.68 21.19
C SER A 241 -16.44 1.23 21.30
N SER A 242 -17.40 0.87 20.43
CA SER A 242 -17.96 -0.48 20.31
C SER A 242 -17.07 -1.45 19.54
N MET A 243 -16.13 -0.95 18.72
CA MET A 243 -15.15 -1.81 18.05
C MET A 243 -14.17 -2.31 19.11
N LYS A 244 -13.98 -3.63 19.22
CA LYS A 244 -12.98 -4.23 20.11
C LYS A 244 -12.14 -5.24 19.35
N MET A 245 -10.82 -5.15 19.48
CA MET A 245 -9.97 -6.30 19.21
C MET A 245 -10.16 -7.31 20.35
N ASN A 246 -10.83 -8.41 20.05
CA ASN A 246 -10.90 -9.52 20.97
C ASN A 246 -9.54 -10.22 21.00
N GLU A 247 -9.04 -10.49 22.21
CA GLU A 247 -7.81 -11.28 22.39
C GLU A 247 -8.02 -12.72 21.93
N LYS A 248 -9.24 -13.25 22.08
CA LYS A 248 -9.63 -14.61 21.71
C LYS A 248 -10.50 -14.66 20.47
N ILE A 249 -10.45 -15.78 19.79
CA ILE A 249 -11.31 -16.07 18.66
C ILE A 249 -12.66 -16.55 19.18
N GLU A 250 -13.71 -15.77 18.92
CA GLU A 250 -15.06 -16.11 19.32
C GLU A 250 -15.60 -17.33 18.56
N LYS A 251 -16.47 -18.13 19.20
CA LYS A 251 -17.02 -19.37 18.62
C LYS A 251 -17.83 -19.14 17.33
N ASN A 252 -18.64 -18.09 17.29
CA ASN A 252 -19.36 -17.64 16.09
C ASN A 252 -18.41 -17.40 14.90
N LEU A 253 -17.21 -16.87 15.15
CA LEU A 253 -16.21 -16.67 14.11
C LEU A 253 -15.62 -17.99 13.63
N ILE A 254 -15.43 -18.98 14.51
CA ILE A 254 -15.00 -20.33 14.11
C ILE A 254 -15.98 -20.96 13.12
N GLU A 255 -17.30 -20.83 13.35
CA GLU A 255 -18.32 -21.35 12.45
C GLU A 255 -18.25 -20.69 11.07
N LEU A 256 -18.06 -19.36 11.03
CA LEU A 256 -17.84 -18.62 9.79
C LEU A 256 -16.56 -19.09 9.07
N LEU A 257 -15.44 -19.23 9.81
CA LEU A 257 -14.17 -19.72 9.28
C LEU A 257 -14.34 -21.11 8.65
N ILE A 258 -15.02 -22.03 9.33
CA ILE A 258 -15.28 -23.37 8.79
C ILE A 258 -16.02 -23.29 7.46
N SER A 259 -17.12 -22.52 7.40
CA SER A 259 -17.93 -22.37 6.19
C SER A 259 -17.09 -21.84 5.02
N GLU A 260 -16.35 -20.75 5.26
CA GLU A 260 -15.54 -20.09 4.24
C GLU A 260 -14.37 -20.96 3.77
N ILE A 261 -13.69 -21.65 4.68
CA ILE A 261 -12.59 -22.56 4.33
C ILE A 261 -13.09 -23.74 3.49
N LYS A 262 -14.22 -24.36 3.88
CA LYS A 262 -14.82 -25.44 3.07
C LYS A 262 -15.14 -24.99 1.66
N ARG A 263 -15.71 -23.80 1.51
CA ARG A 263 -16.08 -23.20 0.22
C ARG A 263 -14.87 -22.89 -0.64
N GLU A 264 -13.89 -22.16 -0.10
CA GLU A 264 -12.73 -21.66 -0.85
C GLU A 264 -11.71 -22.76 -1.16
N LEU A 265 -11.56 -23.75 -0.29
CA LEU A 265 -10.63 -24.87 -0.49
C LEU A 265 -11.32 -26.11 -1.04
N ASN A 266 -12.63 -26.08 -1.30
CA ASN A 266 -13.43 -27.24 -1.73
C ASN A 266 -13.06 -28.51 -0.94
N CYS A 267 -13.24 -28.44 0.37
CA CYS A 267 -12.85 -29.48 1.32
C CYS A 267 -13.95 -29.77 2.34
N GLU A 268 -13.83 -30.90 3.03
CA GLU A 268 -14.74 -31.30 4.09
C GLU A 268 -14.09 -31.13 5.47
N LEU A 269 -14.87 -30.72 6.46
CA LEU A 269 -14.42 -30.67 7.84
C LEU A 269 -14.43 -32.09 8.42
N LEU A 270 -13.28 -32.56 8.91
CA LEU A 270 -13.16 -33.83 9.61
C LEU A 270 -13.25 -33.67 11.13
N LYS A 271 -12.62 -32.63 11.67
CA LYS A 271 -12.52 -32.40 13.12
C LYS A 271 -12.61 -30.92 13.43
N ASN A 272 -13.36 -30.59 14.47
CA ASN A 272 -13.38 -29.29 15.12
C ASN A 272 -13.26 -29.55 16.63
N ILE A 273 -12.08 -29.34 17.18
CA ILE A 273 -11.77 -29.62 18.58
C ILE A 273 -11.41 -28.30 19.25
N TYR A 274 -12.06 -28.00 20.37
CA TYR A 274 -11.60 -26.96 21.28
C TYR A 274 -10.79 -27.61 22.39
N ASN A 275 -9.53 -27.20 22.54
CA ASN A 275 -8.64 -27.69 23.57
C ASN A 275 -8.66 -26.71 24.76
N GLU A 276 -9.41 -27.04 25.80
CA GLU A 276 -9.59 -26.19 26.98
C GLU A 276 -8.27 -25.87 27.70
N LEU A 277 -7.31 -26.80 27.72
CA LEU A 277 -6.03 -26.62 28.42
C LEU A 277 -5.13 -25.57 27.75
N LYS A 278 -5.23 -25.44 26.43
CA LYS A 278 -4.46 -24.48 25.63
C LYS A 278 -5.31 -23.33 25.12
N ASP A 279 -6.60 -23.35 25.40
CA ASP A 279 -7.58 -22.36 24.93
C ASP A 279 -7.49 -22.13 23.41
N GLU A 280 -7.40 -23.22 22.63
CA GLU A 280 -7.20 -23.17 21.18
C GLU A 280 -8.23 -24.01 20.43
N TYR A 281 -8.61 -23.57 19.24
CA TYR A 281 -9.35 -24.37 18.27
C TYR A 281 -8.39 -25.10 17.34
N VAL A 282 -8.64 -26.39 17.12
CA VAL A 282 -7.96 -27.21 16.12
C VAL A 282 -9.00 -27.71 15.12
N LEU A 283 -8.95 -27.13 13.92
CA LEU A 283 -9.81 -27.49 12.80
C LEU A 283 -9.03 -28.35 11.83
N THR A 284 -9.56 -29.49 11.41
CA THR A 284 -8.95 -30.37 10.41
C THR A 284 -9.90 -30.54 9.24
N PHE A 285 -9.44 -30.22 8.05
CA PHE A 285 -10.15 -30.39 6.80
C PHE A 285 -9.46 -31.41 5.90
N LYS A 286 -10.23 -32.02 4.99
CA LYS A 286 -9.74 -32.97 4.01
C LYS A 286 -10.21 -32.59 2.61
N ARG A 287 -9.26 -32.52 1.68
CA ARG A 287 -9.49 -32.34 0.24
C ARG A 287 -9.87 -33.66 -0.41
N ILE A 288 -10.45 -33.60 -1.61
CA ILE A 288 -10.78 -34.78 -2.43
C ILE A 288 -9.51 -35.61 -2.74
N SER A 289 -8.36 -34.94 -2.92
CA SER A 289 -7.03 -35.56 -3.08
C SER A 289 -6.55 -36.35 -1.86
N GLY A 290 -7.25 -36.26 -0.73
CA GLY A 290 -6.83 -36.81 0.55
C GLY A 290 -5.92 -35.90 1.37
N VAL A 291 -5.43 -34.78 0.81
CA VAL A 291 -4.61 -33.80 1.53
C VAL A 291 -5.36 -33.27 2.76
N LEU A 292 -4.64 -33.17 3.87
CA LEU A 292 -5.18 -32.70 5.14
C LEU A 292 -4.70 -31.28 5.42
N ILE A 293 -5.62 -30.43 5.87
CA ILE A 293 -5.37 -29.02 6.19
C ILE A 293 -5.77 -28.81 7.63
N ILE A 294 -4.83 -28.40 8.47
CA ILE A 294 -5.04 -28.27 9.92
C ILE A 294 -4.81 -26.81 10.32
N LEU A 295 -5.82 -26.19 10.92
CA LEU A 295 -5.74 -24.83 11.47
C LEU A 295 -5.76 -24.92 12.99
N ARG A 296 -4.66 -24.51 13.64
CA ARG A 296 -4.56 -24.32 15.09
C ARG A 296 -4.68 -22.82 15.38
N LEU A 297 -5.69 -22.43 16.13
CA LEU A 297 -6.04 -21.03 16.37
C LEU A 297 -6.23 -20.79 17.87
N HIS A 298 -5.28 -20.11 18.50
CA HIS A 298 -5.41 -19.64 19.89
C HIS A 298 -5.86 -18.17 19.90
N THR A 299 -5.07 -17.31 19.25
CA THR A 299 -5.41 -15.90 18.96
C THR A 299 -5.03 -15.59 17.52
N PHE A 300 -5.33 -14.40 17.01
CA PHE A 300 -4.79 -14.00 15.70
C PHE A 300 -3.26 -13.77 15.70
N MET A 301 -2.65 -13.69 16.88
CA MET A 301 -1.19 -13.56 17.02
C MET A 301 -0.51 -14.90 17.39
N ASP A 302 -1.28 -15.91 17.78
CA ASP A 302 -0.81 -17.28 18.06
C ASP A 302 -1.63 -18.30 17.27
N TYR A 303 -1.05 -18.72 16.15
CA TYR A 303 -1.71 -19.60 15.20
C TYR A 303 -0.72 -20.52 14.48
N GLY A 304 -1.26 -21.56 13.87
CA GLY A 304 -0.52 -22.44 12.97
C GLY A 304 -1.40 -23.04 11.89
N TYR A 305 -0.94 -23.00 10.65
CA TYR A 305 -1.58 -23.64 9.50
C TYR A 305 -0.67 -24.75 8.99
N MET A 306 -1.17 -25.99 8.96
CA MET A 306 -0.40 -27.14 8.51
C MET A 306 -1.08 -27.76 7.31
N VAL A 307 -0.28 -28.15 6.31
CA VAL A 307 -0.71 -28.99 5.21
C VAL A 307 0.04 -30.30 5.32
N ASN A 308 -0.70 -31.40 5.36
CA ASN A 308 -0.15 -32.75 5.51
C ASN A 308 -0.54 -33.62 4.31
N ARG A 309 0.31 -34.60 4.02
CA ARG A 309 0.07 -35.67 3.04
C ARG A 309 -1.17 -36.49 3.43
N PRO A 310 -1.80 -37.20 2.48
CA PRO A 310 -2.91 -38.12 2.79
C PRO A 310 -2.57 -39.18 3.84
N SER A 311 -1.29 -39.55 3.95
CA SER A 311 -0.76 -40.44 5.00
C SER A 311 -0.75 -39.83 6.41
N GLY A 312 -0.99 -38.53 6.54
CA GLY A 312 -0.88 -37.77 7.78
C GLY A 312 0.50 -37.13 8.02
N GLU A 313 1.50 -37.44 7.19
CA GLU A 313 2.84 -36.86 7.29
C GLU A 313 2.82 -35.34 7.03
N ALA A 314 3.53 -34.57 7.86
CA ALA A 314 3.61 -33.12 7.73
C ALA A 314 4.39 -32.71 6.46
N PHE A 315 3.81 -31.83 5.64
CA PHE A 315 4.46 -31.34 4.43
C PHE A 315 5.01 -29.93 4.62
N GLN A 316 4.12 -28.96 4.91
CA GLN A 316 4.47 -27.56 5.14
C GLN A 316 3.66 -26.98 6.28
N ARG A 317 4.21 -25.98 6.96
CA ARG A 317 3.56 -25.31 8.09
C ARG A 317 3.85 -23.82 8.09
N ILE A 318 2.83 -23.01 8.31
CA ILE A 318 2.95 -21.61 8.69
C ILE A 318 2.65 -21.52 10.18
N ASP A 319 3.43 -20.78 10.95
CA ASP A 319 3.12 -20.49 12.35
C ASP A 319 3.72 -19.16 12.81
N SER A 320 3.30 -18.69 13.98
CA SER A 320 3.76 -17.45 14.61
C SER A 320 4.67 -17.68 15.82
N ALA A 321 5.29 -18.86 15.93
CA ALA A 321 6.19 -19.14 17.05
C ALA A 321 7.42 -18.22 17.01
N PRO A 322 7.88 -17.70 18.17
CA PRO A 322 8.99 -16.75 18.23
C PRO A 322 10.38 -17.42 18.22
N ASP A 323 10.59 -18.44 17.37
CA ASP A 323 11.79 -19.30 17.33
C ASP A 323 12.76 -19.00 16.17
N HIS A 324 12.34 -18.19 15.17
CA HIS A 324 13.14 -17.82 13.99
C HIS A 324 13.44 -16.31 13.90
N LYS A 325 14.20 -15.76 14.85
CA LYS A 325 14.49 -14.31 14.94
C LYS A 325 15.27 -13.74 13.74
N GLU A 326 15.88 -14.60 12.93
CA GLU A 326 16.69 -14.25 11.77
C GLU A 326 15.88 -13.85 10.53
N ILE A 327 14.59 -14.17 10.48
CA ILE A 327 13.75 -13.83 9.33
C ILE A 327 13.40 -12.34 9.32
N LYS A 328 13.13 -11.79 8.13
CA LYS A 328 12.87 -10.36 7.95
C LYS A 328 11.61 -9.88 8.65
N PHE A 329 10.54 -10.64 8.51
CA PHE A 329 9.24 -10.39 9.12
C PHE A 329 8.97 -11.48 10.15
N PHE A 330 9.22 -11.14 11.41
CA PHE A 330 9.08 -11.99 12.58
C PHE A 330 7.84 -11.59 13.38
N PRO A 331 7.11 -12.53 14.02
CA PRO A 331 7.42 -13.97 14.12
C PRO A 331 6.81 -14.84 13.04
N ASP A 332 5.96 -14.29 12.16
CA ASP A 332 5.18 -15.10 11.21
C ASP A 332 6.04 -15.72 10.11
N HIS A 333 6.10 -17.05 10.08
CA HIS A 333 7.02 -17.77 9.19
C HIS A 333 6.43 -19.05 8.58
N LEU A 334 7.01 -19.44 7.44
CA LEU A 334 6.69 -20.65 6.69
C LEU A 334 7.87 -21.62 6.76
N HIS A 335 7.61 -22.81 7.28
CA HIS A 335 8.46 -23.99 7.14
C HIS A 335 8.20 -24.67 5.79
N ARG A 336 9.12 -24.48 4.82
CA ARG A 336 9.01 -25.08 3.48
C ARG A 336 9.23 -26.59 3.46
N THR A 337 9.93 -27.10 4.46
CA THR A 337 10.27 -28.51 4.58
C THR A 337 10.30 -28.88 6.05
N ILE A 338 9.48 -29.85 6.43
CA ILE A 338 9.40 -30.36 7.81
C ILE A 338 10.19 -31.68 7.85
N THR A 339 11.52 -31.59 7.91
CA THR A 339 12.38 -32.78 8.05
C THR A 339 13.15 -32.71 9.35
N LYS A 340 13.12 -33.80 10.14
CA LYS A 340 13.81 -33.89 11.44
C LYS A 340 15.34 -33.70 11.37
N ASN A 341 15.95 -33.89 10.19
CA ASN A 341 17.41 -34.05 10.03
C ASN A 341 18.09 -32.94 9.23
N LYS A 342 17.37 -31.90 8.79
CA LYS A 342 17.96 -30.74 8.08
C LYS A 342 17.48 -29.46 8.76
N LYS A 343 18.32 -28.42 8.73
CA LYS A 343 17.87 -27.08 9.13
C LYS A 343 16.61 -26.75 8.35
N PRO A 344 15.50 -26.42 9.01
CA PRO A 344 14.26 -26.12 8.33
C PRO A 344 14.52 -24.92 7.40
N ASN A 345 14.06 -25.05 6.16
CA ASN A 345 14.09 -23.94 5.21
C ASN A 345 12.92 -23.02 5.59
N VAL A 346 13.23 -21.96 6.33
CA VAL A 346 12.25 -21.03 6.90
C VAL A 346 12.35 -19.68 6.19
N GLU A 347 11.19 -19.11 5.88
CA GLU A 347 11.06 -17.75 5.37
C GLU A 347 9.87 -17.05 6.03
N SER A 348 9.83 -15.72 5.95
CA SER A 348 8.67 -14.97 6.40
C SER A 348 7.42 -15.34 5.61
N SER A 349 6.33 -15.65 6.31
CA SER A 349 5.05 -15.99 5.68
C SER A 349 4.25 -14.74 5.32
N TYR A 350 4.46 -13.64 6.05
CA TYR A 350 3.64 -12.43 5.96
C TYR A 350 2.13 -12.71 6.17
N THR A 351 1.78 -13.71 6.98
CA THR A 351 0.39 -14.06 7.31
C THR A 351 -0.14 -13.30 8.51
N PHE A 352 -1.45 -13.12 8.61
CA PHE A 352 -2.12 -12.33 9.66
C PHE A 352 -2.56 -13.15 10.86
N GLY A 353 -2.55 -14.48 10.74
CA GLY A 353 -3.18 -15.37 11.72
C GLY A 353 -4.69 -15.44 11.63
N PHE A 354 -5.26 -14.82 10.58
CA PHE A 354 -6.67 -14.93 10.26
C PHE A 354 -6.86 -15.76 8.98
N PRO A 355 -7.35 -17.01 9.07
CA PRO A 355 -7.32 -17.96 7.96
C PRO A 355 -7.97 -17.46 6.67
N ILE A 356 -9.07 -16.71 6.76
CA ILE A 356 -9.75 -16.17 5.57
C ILE A 356 -8.85 -15.20 4.80
N LEU A 357 -8.09 -14.35 5.50
CA LEU A 357 -7.14 -13.44 4.84
C LEU A 357 -5.91 -14.19 4.34
N ASP A 358 -5.49 -15.25 5.02
CA ASP A 358 -4.28 -16.02 4.71
C ASP A 358 -4.50 -17.15 3.69
N LEU A 359 -5.75 -17.34 3.24
CA LEU A 359 -6.17 -18.35 2.27
C LEU A 359 -5.23 -18.50 1.07
N PRO A 360 -4.75 -17.43 0.40
CA PRO A 360 -3.83 -17.57 -0.72
C PRO A 360 -2.54 -18.35 -0.38
N SER A 361 -1.98 -18.18 0.82
CA SER A 361 -0.82 -18.97 1.26
C SER A 361 -1.18 -20.43 1.50
N ILE A 362 -2.31 -20.69 2.15
CA ILE A 362 -2.80 -22.05 2.42
C ILE A 362 -3.06 -22.78 1.10
N ILE A 363 -3.71 -22.13 0.13
CA ILE A 363 -3.96 -22.65 -1.21
C ILE A 363 -2.65 -23.00 -1.92
N LYS A 364 -1.64 -22.13 -1.85
CA LYS A 364 -0.32 -22.42 -2.47
C LYS A 364 0.31 -23.68 -1.88
N MET A 365 0.27 -23.86 -0.56
CA MET A 365 0.80 -25.05 0.11
C MET A 365 0.05 -26.32 -0.32
N VAL A 366 -1.29 -26.26 -0.39
CA VAL A 366 -2.14 -27.37 -0.85
C VAL A 366 -1.86 -27.72 -2.31
N ASN A 367 -1.92 -26.75 -3.21
CA ASN A 367 -1.72 -26.97 -4.65
C ASN A 367 -0.33 -27.52 -4.96
N ARG A 368 0.70 -27.03 -4.25
CA ARG A 368 2.06 -27.55 -4.38
C ARG A 368 2.10 -29.03 -3.99
N LEU A 369 1.49 -29.41 -2.87
CA LEU A 369 1.45 -30.80 -2.45
C LEU A 369 0.66 -31.68 -3.42
N GLU A 370 -0.50 -31.21 -3.87
CA GLU A 370 -1.33 -31.95 -4.83
C GLU A 370 -0.59 -32.18 -6.16
N THR A 371 0.23 -31.22 -6.59
CA THR A 371 1.11 -31.36 -7.78
C THR A 371 2.24 -32.37 -7.55
N GLU A 372 2.74 -32.54 -6.33
CA GLU A 372 3.73 -33.58 -5.98
C GLU A 372 3.11 -34.99 -5.85
N LEU A 373 1.79 -35.09 -5.74
CA LEU A 373 1.06 -36.35 -5.61
C LEU A 373 0.58 -36.91 -6.97
N THR A 374 0.48 -36.05 -7.99
CA THR A 374 0.24 -36.42 -9.40
C THR A 374 1.54 -36.72 -10.11
#